data_AF-A0A2V5MXX9-F1
#
_entry.id   AF-A0A2V5MXX9-F1
#
_cell.length_a   1.000
_cell.length_b   1.000
_cell.length_c   1.000
_cell.angle_alpha   90.00
_cell.angle_beta   90.00
_cell.angle_gamma   90.00
#
_symmetry.space_group_name_H-M   'P 1'
#
loop_
_entity.id
_entity.type
_entity.pdbx_description
1 polymer ?
#
loop_
_entity_poly.entity_id
_entity_poly.type
_entity_poly.pdbx_seq_one_letter_code
_entity_poly.pdbx_strand_id
1 'polypeptide(L)' 'MEQRLLKYLENYGLAQDAYASGAFEKATARFQDCLQCQPGDRLIEMYIERCHALMARPPREWTGVHYAAHK' A
#
# COMPACT_ATOMS: atom_id res chain seq x y z
N MET A 1 22.16 -7.20 -2.86
CA MET A 1 21.59 -5.84 -2.81
C MET A 1 20.59 -5.63 -3.94
N GLU A 2 20.96 -5.91 -5.20
CA GLU A 2 20.10 -5.75 -6.38
C GLU A 2 18.81 -6.59 -6.38
N GLN A 3 18.87 -7.87 -5.99
CA GLN A 3 17.67 -8.73 -5.94
C GLN A 3 16.61 -8.25 -4.93
N ARG A 4 17.04 -7.60 -3.83
CA ARG A 4 16.13 -7.07 -2.80
C ARG A 4 15.37 -5.86 -3.33
N LEU A 5 16.04 -5.01 -4.11
CA LEU A 5 15.44 -3.85 -4.76
C LEU A 5 14.44 -4.27 -5.85
N LEU A 6 14.77 -5.26 -6.68
CA LEU A 6 13.83 -5.76 -7.70
C LEU A 6 12.56 -6.34 -7.06
N LYS A 7 12.72 -7.16 -6.02
CA LYS A 7 11.58 -7.71 -5.26
C LYS A 7 10.76 -6.60 -4.59
N TYR A 8 11.41 -5.56 -4.08
CA TYR A 8 10.72 -4.39 -3.53
C TYR A 8 9.86 -3.70 -4.58
N LEU A 9 10.42 -3.40 -5.76
CA LEU A 9 9.73 -2.69 -6.83
C LEU A 9 8.57 -3.50 -7.41
N GLU A 10 8.75 -4.81 -7.58
CA GLU A 10 7.69 -5.72 -8.00
C GLU A 10 6.51 -5.71 -7.01
N ASN A 11 6.79 -5.89 -5.71
CA ASN A 11 5.75 -5.86 -4.69
C ASN A 11 5.08 -4.48 -4.60
N TYR A 12 5.85 -3.40 -4.75
CA TYR A 12 5.31 -2.05 -4.71
C TYR A 12 4.33 -1.80 -5.86
N GLY A 13 4.67 -2.21 -7.09
CA GLY A 13 3.78 -2.11 -8.24
C GLY A 13 2.48 -2.89 -8.02
N LEU A 14 2.59 -4.15 -7.60
CA LEU A 14 1.43 -5.00 -7.31
C LEU A 14 0.56 -4.44 -6.17
N ALA A 15 1.19 -3.82 -5.17
CA ALA A 15 0.48 -3.16 -4.08
C ALA A 15 -0.29 -1.92 -4.56
N GLN A 16 0.33 -1.10 -5.40
CA GLN A 16 -0.31 0.10 -5.98
C GLN A 16 -1.49 -0.27 -6.89
N ASP A 17 -1.38 -1.31 -7.71
CA ASP A 17 -2.49 -1.78 -8.56
C ASP A 17 -3.66 -2.30 -7.72
N ALA A 18 -3.36 -3.08 -6.68
CA ALA A 18 -4.37 -3.56 -5.73
C ALA A 18 -5.01 -2.40 -4.96
N TYR A 19 -4.21 -1.40 -4.56
CA TYR A 19 -4.68 -0.22 -3.86
C TYR A 19 -5.61 0.63 -4.74
N ALA A 20 -5.20 0.92 -5.97
CA ALA A 20 -5.97 1.69 -6.94
C ALA A 20 -7.31 1.02 -7.27
N SER A 21 -7.35 -0.31 -7.33
CA SER A 21 -8.58 -1.08 -7.55
C SER A 21 -9.47 -1.27 -6.31
N GLY A 22 -9.02 -0.81 -5.13
CA GLY A 22 -9.77 -0.95 -3.88
C GLY A 22 -9.62 -2.33 -3.21
N ALA A 23 -8.74 -3.19 -3.72
CA ALA A 23 -8.40 -4.48 -3.13
C ALA A 23 -7.44 -4.30 -1.94
N PHE A 24 -7.90 -3.59 -0.89
CA PHE A 24 -7.06 -3.12 0.21
C PHE A 24 -6.40 -4.23 1.03
N GLU A 25 -7.04 -5.38 1.20
CA GLU A 25 -6.43 -6.54 1.87
C GLU A 25 -5.22 -7.06 1.07
N LYS A 26 -5.38 -7.21 -0.25
CA LYS A 26 -4.31 -7.61 -1.16
C LYS A 26 -3.19 -6.57 -1.21
N ALA A 27 -3.55 -5.28 -1.24
CA ALA A 27 -2.59 -4.19 -1.20
C ALA A 27 -1.75 -4.24 0.09
N THR A 28 -2.41 -4.43 1.23
CA THR A 28 -1.76 -4.55 2.56
C THR A 28 -0.71 -5.66 2.57
N ALA A 29 -1.07 -6.87 2.10
CA ALA A 29 -0.14 -8.00 2.06
C ALA A 29 1.11 -7.69 1.21
N ARG A 30 0.93 -7.05 0.05
CA ARG A 30 2.06 -6.66 -0.82
C ARG A 30 2.91 -5.55 -0.23
N PHE A 31 2.31 -4.57 0.45
CA PHE A 31 3.06 -3.56 1.17
C PHE A 31 3.85 -4.15 2.36
N GLN A 32 3.34 -5.17 3.04
CA GLN A 32 4.11 -5.89 4.07
C GLN A 32 5.34 -6.60 3.47
N ASP A 33 5.23 -7.18 2.27
CA ASP A 33 6.38 -7.75 1.55
C ASP A 33 7.44 -6.68 1.19
N CYS A 34 7.00 -5.45 0.86
CA CYS A 34 7.89 -4.30 0.69
C CYS A 34 8.65 -3.98 1.97
N LEU A 35 8.01 -4.00 3.15
CA LEU A 35 8.69 -3.74 4.44
C LEU A 35 9.69 -4.83 4.83
N GLN A 36 9.47 -6.09 4.43
CA GLN A 36 10.50 -7.12 4.60
C GLN A 36 11.74 -6.78 3.75
N CYS A 37 11.53 -6.24 2.54
CA CYS A 37 12.59 -5.80 1.65
C CYS A 37 13.22 -4.46 2.07
N GLN A 38 12.53 -3.60 2.81
CA GLN A 38 13.07 -2.34 3.34
C GLN A 38 12.38 -1.98 4.67
N PRO A 39 12.85 -2.53 5.81
CA PRO A 39 12.29 -2.22 7.12
C PRO A 39 12.39 -0.73 7.43
N GLY A 40 11.32 -0.16 7.99
CA GLY A 40 11.26 1.27 8.34
C GLY A 40 10.96 2.20 7.16
N ASP A 41 10.51 1.68 6.02
CA ASP A 41 9.98 2.52 4.95
C ASP A 41 8.63 3.14 5.38
N ARG A 42 8.70 4.38 5.87
CA ARG A 42 7.55 5.12 6.38
C ARG A 42 6.45 5.35 5.36
N LEU A 43 6.78 5.39 4.06
CA LEU A 43 5.76 5.55 3.02
C LEU A 43 4.90 4.28 2.95
N ILE A 44 5.54 3.12 3.00
CA ILE A 44 4.87 1.82 2.97
C ILE A 44 4.06 1.59 4.25
N GLU A 45 4.60 1.95 5.41
CA GLU A 45 3.88 1.94 6.69
C GLU A 45 2.59 2.77 6.60
N MET A 46 2.67 4.00 6.08
CA MET A 46 1.51 4.87 5.86
C MET A 46 0.47 4.21 4.91
N TYR A 47 0.91 3.55 3.83
CA TYR A 47 -0.02 2.85 2.93
C TYR A 47 -0.74 1.68 3.62
N ILE A 48 -0.04 0.91 4.47
CA ILE A 48 -0.64 -0.17 5.27
C ILE A 48 -1.68 0.38 6.22
N GLU A 49 -1.35 1.42 6.99
CA GLU A 49 -2.28 2.10 7.90
C GLU A 49 -3.51 2.60 7.16
N ARG A 50 -3.31 3.19 5.98
CA ARG A 50 -4.40 3.68 5.14
C ARG A 50 -5.28 2.55 4.60
N CYS A 51 -4.70 1.43 4.17
CA CYS A 51 -5.48 0.26 3.75
C CYS A 51 -6.36 -0.24 4.91
N HIS A 52 -5.81 -0.33 6.12
CA HIS A 52 -6.59 -0.70 7.31
C HIS A 52 -7.73 0.29 7.58
N ALA A 53 -7.47 1.59 7.47
CA ALA A 53 -8.50 2.62 7.65
C ALA A 53 -9.61 2.52 6.60
N LEU A 54 -9.26 2.26 5.34
CA LEU A 54 -10.21 2.09 4.22
C LEU A 54 -11.02 0.79 4.35
N MET A 55 -10.44 -0.29 4.89
CA MET A 55 -11.21 -1.52 5.18
C MET A 55 -12.13 -1.34 6.38
N ALA A 56 -11.69 -0.64 7.43
CA ALA A 56 -12.51 -0.38 8.61
C ALA A 56 -13.64 0.63 8.34
N ARG A 57 -13.41 1.57 7.42
CA ARG A 57 -14.39 2.57 6.98
C ARG A 57 -14.38 2.68 5.44
N PRO A 58 -15.00 1.71 4.75
CA PRO A 58 -15.05 1.71 3.29
C PRO A 58 -15.70 3.00 2.77
N PRO A 59 -15.06 3.68 1.80
CA PRO A 59 -15.68 4.84 1.18
C PRO A 59 -16.89 4.40 0.35
N ARG A 60 -17.86 5.30 0.18
CA ARG A 60 -19.02 5.05 -0.71
C ARG A 60 -18.57 4.85 -2.15
N GLU A 61 -17.56 5.60 -2.58
CA GLU A 61 -16.94 5.50 -3.89
C GLU A 61 -15.42 5.58 -3.72
N TRP A 62 -14.71 4.69 -4.42
CA TRP A 62 -13.26 4.66 -4.45
C TRP A 62 -12.78 4.96 -5.86
N THR A 63 -11.97 6.01 -6.01
CA THR A 63 -11.45 6.48 -7.31
C THR A 63 -10.00 6.08 -7.54
N GLY A 64 -9.43 5.25 -6.66
CA GLY A 64 -8.00 4.90 -6.67
C GLY A 64 -7.09 5.95 -6.03
N VAL A 65 -7.62 7.11 -5.64
CA VAL A 65 -6.84 8.21 -5.06
C VAL A 65 -7.37 8.55 -3.66
N HIS A 66 -6.46 8.56 -2.68
CA HIS A 66 -6.78 9.02 -1.35
C HIS A 66 -6.41 10.50 -1.18
N TYR A 67 -7.43 11.33 -0.96
CA TYR A 67 -7.24 12.73 -0.59
C TYR A 67 -6.87 12.81 0.90
N ALA A 68 -5.62 13.12 1.19
CA ALA A 68 -5.26 13.60 2.52
C ALA A 68 -5.76 15.05 2.61
N ALA A 69 -6.93 15.28 3.21
CA ALA A 69 -7.38 16.63 3.51
C ALA A 69 -6.35 17.27 4.45
N HIS A 70 -5.58 18.24 3.94
CA HIS A 70 -4.75 19.11 4.76
C HIS A 70 -5.67 19.80 5.78
N LYS A 71 -5.38 19.61 7.07
CA LYS A 71 -5.95 20.41 8.15
C LYS A 71 -5.09 21.63 8.39
#